data_AF-A0A2M7EYY0-F1
#
_entry.id   AF-A0A2M7EYY0-F1
#
_cell.length_a   1.000
_cell.length_b   1.000
_cell.length_c   1.000
_cell.angle_alpha   90.00
_cell.angle_beta   90.00
_cell.angle_gamma   90.00
#
_symmetry.space_group_name_H-M   'P 1'
#
loop_
_entity.id
_entity.type
_entity.pdbx_description
1 polymer ?
#
loop_
_entity_poly.entity_id
_entity_poly.type
_entity_poly.pdbx_seq_one_letter_code
_entity_poly.pdbx_strand_id
1 'polypeptide(L)'
;MEKHTIVWRGIGIEITYTPKKWGVTDHIELRTEGKTPLPVTETGYRSEYFPLGSVAEYGDAAAFVTAWLDHEAARKGWGGAQLSLF
;
A
#
# COMPACT_ATOMS: atom_id res chain seq x y z
N MET A 1 14.34 5.72 -5.78
CA MET A 1 12.96 5.23 -5.99
C MET A 1 13.07 3.76 -6.33
N GLU A 2 12.42 2.93 -5.54
CA GLU A 2 12.47 1.47 -5.60
C GLU A 2 11.08 0.96 -5.96
N LYS A 3 11.02 -0.05 -6.82
CA LYS A 3 9.76 -0.66 -7.26
C LYS A 3 9.68 -2.09 -6.77
N HIS A 4 8.51 -2.43 -6.24
CA HIS A 4 8.19 -3.78 -5.80
C HIS A 4 6.83 -4.18 -6.35
N THR A 5 6.63 -5.48 -6.51
CA THR A 5 5.32 -6.03 -6.86
C THR A 5 4.98 -7.11 -5.86
N ILE A 6 3.76 -7.04 -5.33
CA ILE A 6 3.22 -8.06 -4.43
C ILE A 6 1.86 -8.53 -4.95
N VAL A 7 1.47 -9.72 -4.52
CA VAL A 7 0.09 -10.19 -4.62
C VAL A 7 -0.45 -10.27 -3.20
N TRP A 8 -1.40 -9.39 -2.88
CA TRP A 8 -2.04 -9.35 -1.56
C TRP A 8 -3.50 -9.75 -1.69
N ARG A 9 -3.89 -10.86 -1.07
CA ARG A 9 -5.24 -11.46 -1.17
C ARG A 9 -5.76 -11.61 -2.61
N GLY A 10 -4.87 -11.96 -3.54
CA GLY A 10 -5.18 -12.10 -4.96
C GLY A 10 -5.17 -10.80 -5.77
N ILE A 11 -4.88 -9.65 -5.16
CA ILE A 11 -4.78 -8.36 -5.84
C ILE A 11 -3.31 -8.07 -6.16
N GLY A 12 -2.98 -7.87 -7.43
CA GLY A 12 -1.67 -7.42 -7.87
C GLY A 12 -1.46 -5.93 -7.55
N ILE A 13 -0.37 -5.61 -6.85
CA ILE A 13 -0.05 -4.25 -6.40
C ILE A 13 1.39 -3.90 -6.80
N GLU A 14 1.56 -2.84 -7.58
CA GLU A 14 2.83 -2.15 -7.76
C GLU A 14 3.03 -1.16 -6.59
N ILE A 15 4.17 -1.27 -5.94
CA ILE A 15 4.62 -0.38 -4.87
C ILE A 15 5.79 0.43 -5.41
N THR A 16 5.70 1.75 -5.31
CA THR A 16 6.83 2.66 -5.55
C THR A 16 7.24 3.28 -4.23
N TYR A 17 8.44 2.92 -3.75
CA TYR A 17 9.03 3.45 -2.53
C TYR A 17 10.06 4.53 -2.85
N THR A 18 9.93 5.69 -2.23
CA THR A 18 10.95 6.74 -2.23
C THR A 18 11.41 7.00 -0.79
N PRO A 19 12.54 6.41 -0.36
CA PRO A 19 13.12 6.69 0.95
C PRO A 19 13.52 8.15 1.06
N LYS A 20 13.41 8.74 2.25
CA LYS A 20 13.91 10.10 2.54
C LYS A 20 13.45 11.14 1.50
N LYS A 21 12.19 11.09 1.07
CA LYS A 21 11.59 12.12 0.22
C LYS A 21 11.74 13.48 0.91
N TRP A 22 12.35 14.43 0.20
CA TRP A 22 12.74 15.74 0.72
C TRP A 22 13.58 15.71 2.01
N GLY A 23 14.24 14.59 2.31
CA GLY A 23 15.08 14.38 3.49
C GLY A 23 14.35 14.12 4.81
N VAL A 24 13.01 14.06 4.84
CA VAL A 24 12.24 14.05 6.10
C VAL A 24 11.16 12.98 6.22
N THR A 25 10.76 12.33 5.12
CA THR A 25 9.65 11.37 5.13
C THR A 25 9.92 10.22 4.17
N ASP A 26 9.37 9.05 4.47
CA ASP A 26 9.30 7.94 3.53
C ASP A 26 8.01 8.07 2.71
N HIS A 27 8.10 7.91 1.38
CA HIS A 27 6.96 8.05 0.48
C HIS A 27 6.66 6.73 -0.21
N ILE A 28 5.41 6.27 -0.12
CA ILE A 28 4.91 5.05 -0.75
C ILE A 28 3.78 5.42 -1.71
N GLU A 29 3.88 4.94 -2.95
CA GLU A 29 2.76 4.91 -3.89
C GLU A 29 2.31 3.47 -4.13
N LEU A 30 1.01 3.23 -4.07
CA LEU A 30 0.37 1.97 -4.42
C LEU A 30 -0.40 2.13 -5.73
N ARG A 31 -0.27 1.16 -6.62
CA ARG A 31 -1.07 1.02 -7.84
C ARG A 31 -1.53 -0.41 -7.99
N THR A 32 -2.83 -0.64 -7.97
CA THR A 32 -3.40 -1.97 -8.20
C THR A 32 -3.68 -2.21 -9.67
N GLU A 33 -3.60 -3.46 -10.09
CA GLU A 33 -4.14 -3.86 -11.39
C GLU A 33 -5.66 -3.61 -11.46
N GLY A 34 -6.14 -3.14 -12.61
CA GLY A 34 -7.57 -2.94 -12.87
C GLY A 34 -8.26 -1.88 -12.00
N LYS A 35 -7.50 -1.02 -11.29
CA LYS A 35 -8.04 -0.04 -10.31
C LYS A 35 -8.82 -0.71 -9.16
N THR A 36 -8.45 -1.94 -8.82
CA THR A 36 -9.07 -2.70 -7.74
C THR A 36 -8.95 -1.94 -6.40
N PRO A 37 -10.05 -1.72 -5.65
CA PRO A 37 -9.98 -1.09 -4.35
C PRO A 37 -9.08 -1.84 -3.35
N LEU A 38 -8.47 -1.10 -2.43
CA LEU A 38 -7.76 -1.59 -1.25
C LEU A 38 -8.40 -0.98 0.01
N PRO A 39 -8.10 -1.51 1.20
CA PRO A 39 -8.51 -0.86 2.45
C PRO A 39 -8.14 0.62 2.53
N VAL A 40 -7.06 1.05 1.86
CA VAL A 40 -6.53 2.42 1.93
C VAL A 40 -6.91 3.31 0.73
N THR A 41 -7.58 2.76 -0.29
CA THR A 41 -8.01 3.50 -1.48
C THR A 41 -9.15 2.82 -2.23
N GLU A 42 -10.13 3.59 -2.69
CA GLU A 42 -11.24 3.09 -3.51
C GLU A 42 -10.89 3.04 -5.01
N THR A 43 -9.84 3.74 -5.44
CA THR A 43 -9.49 3.88 -6.87
C THR A 43 -8.35 2.97 -7.30
N GLY A 44 -7.81 2.19 -6.36
CA GLY A 44 -6.60 1.39 -6.58
C GLY A 44 -5.30 2.19 -6.62
N TYR A 45 -5.36 3.51 -6.39
CA TYR A 45 -4.18 4.36 -6.25
C TYR A 45 -4.13 5.05 -4.87
N ARG A 46 -2.98 5.00 -4.21
CA ARG A 46 -2.72 5.73 -2.96
C ARG A 46 -1.30 6.27 -2.96
N SER A 47 -1.13 7.54 -2.61
CA SER A 47 0.17 8.15 -2.31
C SER A 47 0.16 8.53 -0.84
N GLU A 48 1.03 7.91 -0.04
CA GLU A 48 1.07 8.08 1.41
C GLU A 48 2.49 8.41 1.89
N TYR A 49 2.58 9.28 2.89
CA TYR A 49 3.82 9.70 3.51
C TYR A 49 3.89 9.15 4.93
N PHE A 50 5.03 8.57 5.28
CA PHE A 50 5.29 7.95 6.57
C PHE A 50 6.48 8.61 7.27
N PRO A 51 6.56 8.53 8.62
CA PRO A 51 7.74 8.94 9.34
C PRO A 51 9.01 8.31 8.76
N LEU A 52 10.12 9.03 8.87
CA LEU A 52 11.37 8.56 8.32
C LEU A 52 11.82 7.26 8.99
N GLY A 53 12.13 6.24 8.19
CA GLY A 53 12.59 4.95 8.70
C GLY A 53 11.46 3.95 8.97
N SER A 54 10.19 4.33 8.80
CA SER A 54 9.06 3.41 8.96
C SER A 54 9.17 2.18 8.07
N VAL A 55 9.69 2.31 6.85
CA VAL A 55 9.88 1.15 5.97
C VAL A 55 11.03 0.26 6.45
N ALA A 56 12.10 0.86 6.97
CA ALA A 56 13.28 0.12 7.44
C ALA A 56 12.98 -0.75 8.66
N GLU A 57 12.03 -0.36 9.52
CA GLU A 57 11.58 -1.17 10.67
C GLU A 57 10.96 -2.52 10.26
N TYR A 58 10.44 -2.62 9.02
CA TYR A 58 9.82 -3.84 8.48
C TYR A 58 10.77 -4.60 7.55
N GLY A 59 12.02 -4.16 7.41
CA GLY A 59 13.03 -4.74 6.53
C GLY A 59 12.94 -4.25 5.08
N ASP A 60 11.75 -4.26 4.48
CA ASP A 60 11.52 -3.76 3.12
C ASP A 60 10.12 -3.17 2.89
N ALA A 61 9.94 -2.51 1.74
CA ALA A 61 8.69 -1.87 1.36
C ALA A 61 7.53 -2.86 1.12
N ALA A 62 7.81 -4.08 0.69
CA ALA A 62 6.78 -5.10 0.47
C ALA A 62 6.20 -5.60 1.80
N ALA A 63 7.06 -5.87 2.79
CA ALA A 63 6.69 -6.25 4.14
C ALA A 63 5.93 -5.12 4.85
N PHE A 64 6.44 -3.87 4.75
CA PHE A 64 5.76 -2.69 5.29
C PHE A 64 4.35 -2.52 4.72
N VAL A 65 4.20 -2.54 3.39
CA VAL A 65 2.90 -2.36 2.74
C VAL A 65 1.95 -3.51 3.07
N THR A 66 2.44 -4.75 3.13
CA THR A 66 1.60 -5.90 3.52
C THR A 66 1.03 -5.71 4.93
N ALA A 67 1.89 -5.36 5.90
CA ALA A 67 1.46 -5.13 7.28
C ALA A 67 0.47 -3.94 7.39
N TRP A 68 0.73 -2.86 6.66
CA TRP A 68 -0.16 -1.70 6.60
C TRP A 68 -1.54 -2.06 6.05
N LEU A 69 -1.59 -2.82 4.94
CA LEU A 69 -2.84 -3.28 4.33
C LEU A 69 -3.62 -4.24 5.24
N ASP A 70 -2.94 -5.18 5.92
CA ASP A 70 -3.58 -6.10 6.86
C ASP A 70 -4.17 -5.35 8.08
N HIS A 71 -3.42 -4.39 8.63
CA HIS A 71 -3.91 -3.55 9.73
C HIS A 71 -5.14 -2.75 9.31
N GLU A 72 -5.10 -2.07 8.17
CA GLU A 72 -6.23 -1.26 7.69
C GLU A 72 -7.42 -2.11 7.27
N ALA A 73 -7.18 -3.32 6.74
CA ALA A 73 -8.24 -4.26 6.43
C ALA A 73 -8.98 -4.70 7.70
N ALA A 74 -8.23 -5.09 8.74
CA ALA A 74 -8.80 -5.49 10.02
C ALA A 74 -9.57 -4.33 10.67
N ARG A 75 -8.97 -3.13 10.73
CA ARG A 75 -9.57 -1.93 11.33
C ARG A 75 -10.88 -1.51 10.67
N LYS A 76 -11.00 -1.70 9.35
CA LYS A 76 -12.19 -1.34 8.56
C LYS A 76 -13.19 -2.48 8.37
N GLY A 77 -12.87 -3.70 8.83
CA GLY A 77 -13.65 -4.89 8.47
C GLY A 77 -13.67 -5.16 6.96
N TRP A 78 -12.61 -4.77 6.25
CA TRP A 78 -12.52 -4.88 4.80
C TRP A 78 -12.21 -6.33 4.40
N GLY A 79 -13.14 -6.96 3.68
CA GLY A 79 -13.04 -8.36 3.24
C GLY A 79 -12.57 -8.55 1.79
N GLY A 80 -12.50 -7.49 1.00
CA GLY A 80 -12.22 -7.55 -0.43
C GLY A 80 -12.88 -6.39 -1.18
N ALA A 81 -12.60 -6.27 -2.47
CA ALA A 81 -13.35 -5.38 -3.35
C ALA A 81 -14.78 -5.91 -3.46
N GLN A 82 -15.67 -5.41 -2.59
CA GLN A 82 -17.11 -5.59 -2.76
C GLN A 82 -17.47 -4.92 -4.09
N LEU A 83 -17.93 -5.70 -5.06
CA LEU A 83 -18.61 -5.16 -6.23
C LEU A 83 -19.84 -4.41 -5.70
N SER A 84 -19.76 -3.09 -5.65
CA SER A 84 -20.96 -2.26 -5.49
C SER A 84 -21.74 -2.44 -6.79
N LEU A 85 -22.75 -3.30 -6.77
CA LEU A 85 -23.77 -3.34 -7.81
C LEU A 85 -24.51 -1.99 -7.74
N PHE A 86 -24.13 -1.07 -8.62
CA PHE A 86 -24.99 0.02 -9.05
C PHE A 86 -25.73 -0.43 -10.31
#